data_AF-A0A5C3KW97-F1
#
_entry.id   AF-A0A5C3KW97-F1
#
_cell.length_a   1.000
_cell.length_b   1.000
_cell.length_c   1.000
_cell.angle_alpha   90.00
_cell.angle_beta   90.00
_cell.angle_gamma   90.00
#
_symmetry.space_group_name_H-M   'P 1'
#
loop_
_entity.id
_entity.type
_entity.pdbx_description
1 polymer ?
#
loop_
_entity_poly.entity_id
_entity_poly.type
_entity_poly.pdbx_seq_one_letter_code
_entity_poly.pdbx_strand_id
1 'polypeptide(L)'
;MPSRQSETCPSTSFALFSFCLPARDDELTNDARSPPLLLCNVCRLWRKVALDHPILWMFIRLDLRCNRLLFSTKKANILAERLKRTKGFPIQLGVIHRHGSKAPKAFLCNWEYSSMNVKGDLSPLLGPITTALHNITRLTLDNVPISFARGLHSNSFPCLERLTLQARSGDDSPQVTRTPYPISAFENCPALRRVAVSSQYLSGFREHEETILLPWPQLTHVLYSDKFSPFVWLKGLAVASNLQYLSLVWHEDFDEWLPGLELYPPRNIVWSHYTP
;
A
#
# COMPACT_ATOMS: atom_id res chain seq x y z
N MET A 1 -26.92 13.21 47.95
CA MET A 1 -26.06 12.10 47.48
C MET A 1 -25.02 12.68 46.53
N PRO A 2 -23.79 12.98 46.98
CA PRO A 2 -22.75 13.51 46.10
C PRO A 2 -22.15 12.35 45.29
N SER A 3 -22.28 12.42 43.97
CA SER A 3 -21.67 11.48 43.04
C SER A 3 -20.15 11.59 43.15
N ARG A 4 -19.49 10.59 43.77
CA ARG A 4 -18.02 10.46 43.77
C ARG A 4 -17.55 10.29 42.33
N GLN A 5 -17.11 11.38 41.70
CA GLN A 5 -16.33 11.29 40.47
C GLN A 5 -14.93 10.81 40.86
N SER A 6 -14.64 9.54 40.59
CA SER A 6 -13.28 9.03 40.70
C SER A 6 -12.44 9.69 39.60
N GLU A 7 -11.60 10.64 39.98
CA GLU A 7 -10.61 11.25 39.09
C GLU A 7 -9.53 10.21 38.73
N THR A 8 -9.78 9.43 37.69
CA THR A 8 -8.73 8.62 37.07
C THR A 8 -7.76 9.54 36.33
N CYS A 9 -6.48 9.49 36.71
CA CYS A 9 -5.43 10.33 36.15
C CYS A 9 -5.37 10.19 34.60
N PRO A 10 -5.42 11.29 33.82
CA PRO A 10 -5.44 11.25 32.35
C PRO A 10 -4.25 10.52 31.71
N SER A 11 -3.13 10.38 32.41
CA SER A 11 -1.96 9.64 31.94
C SER A 11 -2.16 8.13 31.89
N THR A 12 -3.02 7.57 32.75
CA THR A 12 -3.27 6.12 32.79
C THR A 12 -4.17 5.64 31.64
N SER A 13 -5.10 6.48 31.18
CA SER A 13 -5.99 6.13 30.06
C SER A 13 -5.24 6.05 28.73
N PHE A 14 -4.14 6.81 28.57
CA PHE A 14 -3.32 6.75 27.37
C PHE A 14 -2.64 5.39 27.18
N ALA A 15 -1.96 4.89 28.22
CA ALA A 15 -1.30 3.59 28.16
C ALA A 15 -2.28 2.49 27.75
N LEU A 16 -3.50 2.52 28.29
CA LEU A 16 -4.55 1.58 27.97
C LEU A 16 -4.97 1.65 26.49
N PHE A 17 -5.02 2.85 25.89
CA PHE A 17 -5.39 3.01 24.48
C PHE A 17 -4.29 2.51 23.53
N SER A 18 -3.02 2.64 23.90
CA SER A 18 -1.91 2.06 23.14
C SER A 18 -1.98 0.54 23.11
N PHE A 19 -2.44 -0.11 24.19
CA PHE A 19 -2.68 -1.56 24.21
C PHE A 19 -3.88 -2.01 23.36
N CYS A 20 -4.76 -1.08 22.98
CA CYS A 20 -5.87 -1.39 22.06
C CYS A 20 -5.45 -1.30 20.58
N LEU A 21 -4.24 -0.84 20.25
CA LEU A 21 -3.75 -0.92 18.88
C LEU A 21 -3.40 -2.37 18.57
N PRO A 22 -3.81 -2.91 17.42
CA PRO A 22 -3.47 -4.27 17.04
C PRO A 22 -1.96 -4.41 16.91
N ALA A 23 -1.47 -5.60 17.22
CA ALA A 23 -0.04 -5.92 17.17
C ALA A 23 0.52 -5.89 15.74
N ARG A 24 -0.35 -6.00 14.74
CA ARG A 24 0.03 -6.05 13.33
C ARG A 24 -0.67 -4.96 12.52
N ASP A 25 0.09 -4.34 11.63
CA ASP A 25 -0.35 -3.23 10.79
C ASP A 25 -1.51 -3.62 9.85
N ASP A 26 -1.72 -4.93 9.60
CA ASP A 26 -2.73 -5.44 8.68
C ASP A 26 -4.13 -5.59 9.28
N GLU A 27 -4.27 -5.51 10.60
CA GLU A 27 -5.54 -5.71 11.32
C GLU A 27 -6.36 -4.41 11.49
N LEU A 28 -5.76 -3.25 11.26
CA LEU A 28 -6.47 -1.98 11.33
C LEU A 28 -7.39 -1.84 10.13
N THR A 29 -8.70 -1.93 10.37
CA THR A 29 -9.71 -1.84 9.32
C THR A 29 -10.51 -0.54 9.46
N ASN A 30 -11.29 -0.21 8.44
CA ASN A 30 -12.25 0.89 8.52
C ASN A 30 -13.55 0.45 9.23
N ASP A 31 -13.49 -0.58 10.06
CA ASP A 31 -14.65 -1.11 10.77
C ASP A 31 -14.89 -0.30 12.06
N ALA A 32 -16.14 0.05 12.32
CA ALA A 32 -16.54 0.67 13.59
C ALA A 32 -16.25 -0.24 14.80
N ARG A 33 -16.06 -1.54 14.57
CA ARG A 33 -15.66 -2.54 15.57
C ARG A 33 -14.16 -2.60 15.82
N SER A 34 -13.37 -1.89 15.03
CA SER A 34 -11.91 -1.84 15.19
C SER A 34 -11.47 -0.53 15.86
N PRO A 35 -10.45 -0.58 16.74
CA PRO A 35 -9.76 0.62 17.21
C PRO A 35 -9.19 1.43 16.03
N PRO A 36 -9.15 2.77 16.11
CA PRO A 36 -9.58 3.61 17.24
C PRO A 36 -11.09 3.92 17.25
N LEU A 37 -11.86 3.52 16.22
CA LEU A 37 -13.29 3.83 16.15
C LEU A 37 -14.09 3.17 17.27
N LEU A 38 -13.73 1.94 17.66
CA LEU A 38 -14.36 1.24 18.77
C LEU A 38 -14.28 2.08 20.07
N LEU A 39 -13.13 2.67 20.36
CA LEU A 39 -12.92 3.52 21.54
C LEU A 39 -13.82 4.76 21.52
N CYS A 40 -14.10 5.29 20.33
CA CYS A 40 -15.02 6.41 20.15
C CYS A 40 -16.49 6.06 20.47
N ASN A 41 -16.84 4.78 20.58
CA ASN A 41 -18.19 4.32 20.84
C ASN A 41 -18.45 3.90 22.30
N VAL A 42 -17.42 3.88 23.16
CA VAL A 42 -17.56 3.44 24.57
C VAL A 42 -18.29 4.49 25.43
N CYS A 43 -17.70 5.69 25.56
CA CYS A 43 -18.33 6.80 26.29
C CYS A 43 -17.80 8.16 25.76
N ARG A 44 -18.40 9.27 26.22
CA ARG A 44 -18.01 10.63 25.77
C ARG A 44 -16.55 10.96 26.07
N LEU A 45 -16.06 10.55 27.24
CA LEU A 45 -14.66 10.77 27.64
C LEU A 45 -13.69 10.01 26.73
N TRP A 46 -13.95 8.72 26.49
CA TRP A 46 -13.10 7.89 25.63
C TRP A 46 -13.09 8.40 24.20
N ARG A 47 -14.24 8.85 23.68
CA ARG A 47 -14.31 9.51 22.39
C ARG A 47 -13.43 10.75 22.33
N LYS A 48 -13.50 11.63 23.32
CA LYS A 48 -12.65 12.83 23.37
C LYS A 48 -11.17 12.45 23.37
N VAL A 49 -10.76 11.57 24.27
CA VAL A 49 -9.36 11.12 24.38
C VAL A 49 -8.89 10.47 23.06
N ALA A 50 -9.69 9.59 22.47
CA ALA A 50 -9.34 8.90 21.23
C ALA A 50 -9.22 9.86 20.03
N LEU A 51 -10.12 10.85 19.94
CA LEU A 51 -10.07 11.87 18.89
C LEU A 51 -8.90 12.84 19.06
N ASP A 52 -8.52 13.15 20.29
CA ASP A 52 -7.44 14.10 20.60
C ASP A 52 -6.04 13.48 20.45
N HIS A 53 -5.94 12.15 20.40
CA HIS A 53 -4.66 11.43 20.40
C HIS A 53 -4.21 10.97 19.01
N PRO A 54 -3.23 11.65 18.37
CA PRO A 54 -2.90 11.41 16.96
C PRO A 54 -2.31 10.04 16.65
N ILE A 55 -1.56 9.47 17.61
CA ILE A 55 -0.92 8.15 17.47
C ILE A 55 -1.91 7.04 17.09
N LEU A 56 -3.15 7.17 17.55
CA LEU A 56 -4.21 6.20 17.29
C LEU A 56 -4.70 6.24 15.83
N TRP A 57 -4.40 7.32 15.11
CA TRP A 57 -4.82 7.57 13.73
C TRP A 57 -3.65 7.49 12.73
N MET A 58 -2.44 7.18 13.19
CA MET A 58 -1.25 7.05 12.31
C MET A 58 -1.42 5.94 11.27
N PHE A 59 -2.25 4.95 11.55
CA PHE A 59 -2.47 3.81 10.67
C PHE A 59 -3.86 3.91 10.04
N ILE A 60 -3.91 4.03 8.73
CA ILE A 60 -5.15 4.22 7.99
C ILE A 60 -5.22 3.18 6.88
N ARG A 61 -6.17 2.25 7.00
CA ARG A 61 -6.47 1.28 5.93
C ARG A 61 -7.82 1.59 5.30
N LEU A 62 -7.82 1.74 3.99
CA LEU A 62 -9.00 1.94 3.16
C LEU A 62 -9.30 0.66 2.40
N ASP A 63 -10.37 -0.01 2.81
CA ASP A 63 -10.87 -1.19 2.11
C ASP A 63 -11.92 -0.76 1.05
N LEU A 64 -11.62 -1.08 -0.20
CA LEU A 64 -12.37 -0.69 -1.38
C LEU A 64 -13.31 -1.80 -1.85
N ARG A 65 -13.81 -2.67 -0.95
CA ARG A 65 -14.72 -3.77 -1.32
C ARG A 65 -15.81 -3.31 -2.29
N CYS A 66 -15.84 -3.96 -3.45
CA CYS A 66 -16.84 -3.78 -4.49
C CYS A 66 -18.21 -4.20 -3.98
N ASN A 67 -19.08 -3.21 -3.79
CA ASN A 67 -20.45 -3.38 -4.26
C ASN A 67 -20.80 -2.12 -5.05
N ARG A 68 -20.59 -2.24 -6.36
CA ARG A 68 -21.06 -1.39 -7.46
C ARG A 68 -20.89 0.12 -7.28
N LEU A 69 -19.92 0.62 -8.06
CA LEU A 69 -19.93 1.92 -8.74
C LEU A 69 -19.73 3.15 -7.84
N LEU A 70 -18.61 3.82 -8.11
CA LEU A 70 -18.18 5.11 -7.59
C LEU A 70 -17.65 5.09 -6.16
N PHE A 71 -16.41 5.53 -6.04
CA PHE A 71 -15.87 5.98 -4.79
C PHE A 71 -16.75 7.11 -4.28
N SER A 72 -17.56 6.84 -3.26
CA SER A 72 -18.43 7.89 -2.73
C SER A 72 -17.57 8.97 -2.09
N THR A 73 -17.94 10.22 -2.33
CA THR A 73 -17.41 11.40 -1.61
C THR A 73 -17.43 11.18 -0.09
N LYS A 74 -18.37 10.38 0.42
CA LYS A 74 -18.42 9.93 1.81
C LYS A 74 -17.13 9.21 2.26
N LYS A 75 -16.59 8.26 1.49
CA LYS A 75 -15.34 7.56 1.84
C LYS A 75 -14.14 8.53 1.82
N ALA A 76 -14.09 9.41 0.83
CA ALA A 76 -13.06 10.45 0.75
C ALA A 76 -13.12 11.42 1.95
N ASN A 77 -14.31 11.84 2.36
CA ASN A 77 -14.51 12.69 3.54
C ASN A 77 -14.11 11.97 4.83
N ILE A 78 -14.45 10.68 4.97
CA ILE A 78 -14.00 9.87 6.12
C ILE A 78 -12.47 9.80 6.17
N LEU A 79 -11.81 9.60 5.02
CA LEU A 79 -10.36 9.62 4.94
C LEU A 79 -9.80 11.00 5.34
N ALA A 80 -10.33 12.08 4.77
CA ALA A 80 -9.88 13.44 5.09
C ALA A 80 -9.99 13.74 6.59
N GLU A 81 -11.12 13.39 7.22
CA GLU A 81 -11.31 13.58 8.66
C GLU A 81 -10.33 12.76 9.51
N ARG A 82 -9.93 11.57 9.05
CA ARG A 82 -8.90 10.77 9.72
C ARG A 82 -7.52 11.36 9.55
N LEU A 83 -7.17 11.78 8.33
CA LEU A 83 -5.89 12.42 8.05
C LEU A 83 -5.72 13.69 8.88
N LYS A 84 -6.77 14.50 9.04
CA LYS A 84 -6.75 15.67 9.96
C LYS A 84 -6.39 15.29 11.40
N ARG A 85 -6.86 14.14 11.89
CA ARG A 85 -6.59 13.68 13.27
C ARG A 85 -5.16 13.22 13.50
N THR A 86 -4.41 12.95 12.44
CA THR A 86 -2.98 12.63 12.56
C THR A 86 -2.16 13.83 13.02
N LYS A 87 -2.66 15.07 12.91
CA LYS A 87 -1.99 16.30 13.36
C LYS A 87 -0.50 16.37 12.93
N GLY A 88 -0.18 15.87 11.74
CA GLY A 88 1.19 15.87 11.20
C GLY A 88 2.05 14.68 11.61
N PHE A 89 1.55 13.71 12.38
CA PHE A 89 2.30 12.52 12.74
C PHE A 89 2.57 11.63 11.51
N PRO A 90 3.66 10.83 11.52
CA PRO A 90 3.95 9.86 10.47
C PRO A 90 2.78 8.92 10.19
N ILE A 91 2.40 8.81 8.92
CA ILE A 91 1.21 8.06 8.48
C ILE A 91 1.62 6.77 7.77
N GLN A 92 0.94 5.69 8.11
CA GLN A 92 0.95 4.42 7.41
C GLN A 92 -0.39 4.27 6.69
N LEU A 93 -0.39 4.49 5.38
CA LEU A 93 -1.58 4.46 4.56
C LEU A 93 -1.62 3.16 3.73
N GLY A 94 -2.65 2.36 3.94
CA GLY A 94 -2.98 1.20 3.11
C GLY A 94 -4.24 1.45 2.31
N VAL A 95 -4.19 1.29 0.99
CA VAL A 95 -5.36 1.32 0.10
C VAL A 95 -5.48 -0.05 -0.54
N ILE A 96 -6.64 -0.69 -0.34
CA ILE A 96 -6.79 -2.11 -0.65
C ILE A 96 -8.09 -2.34 -1.38
N HIS A 97 -7.98 -2.82 -2.60
CA HIS A 97 -9.11 -3.26 -3.39
C HIS A 97 -9.29 -4.76 -3.20
N ARG A 98 -10.39 -5.16 -2.56
CA ARG A 98 -10.78 -6.57 -2.46
C ARG A 98 -11.90 -6.83 -3.44
N HIS A 99 -11.63 -7.69 -4.42
CA HIS A 99 -12.68 -8.25 -5.25
C HIS A 99 -13.63 -9.05 -4.35
N GLY A 100 -14.93 -8.78 -4.48
CA GLY A 100 -15.94 -9.46 -3.67
C GLY A 100 -15.96 -10.94 -4.05
N SER A 101 -15.49 -11.81 -3.16
CA SER A 101 -15.39 -13.27 -3.37
C SER A 101 -16.74 -14.01 -3.54
N LYS A 102 -17.84 -13.27 -3.69
CA LYS A 102 -19.21 -13.77 -3.78
C LYS A 102 -19.89 -13.45 -5.12
N ALA A 103 -19.14 -13.22 -6.19
CA ALA A 103 -19.73 -13.40 -7.50
C ALA A 103 -20.18 -14.88 -7.60
N PRO A 104 -21.48 -15.17 -7.83
CA PRO A 104 -21.96 -16.54 -7.89
C PRO A 104 -21.11 -17.33 -8.89
N LYS A 105 -20.65 -18.54 -8.52
CA LYS A 105 -19.81 -19.41 -9.37
C LYS A 105 -20.38 -19.61 -10.79
N ALA A 106 -21.70 -19.42 -10.96
CA ALA A 106 -22.39 -19.44 -12.26
C ALA A 106 -21.96 -18.34 -13.25
N PHE A 107 -21.23 -17.30 -12.82
CA PHE A 107 -20.70 -16.23 -13.69
C PHE A 107 -19.22 -16.43 -14.07
N LEU A 108 -18.56 -17.49 -13.61
CA LEU A 108 -17.13 -17.74 -13.87
C LEU A 108 -16.84 -18.11 -15.35
N CYS A 109 -17.85 -18.45 -16.14
CA CYS A 109 -17.66 -18.88 -17.52
C CYS A 109 -17.69 -17.74 -18.56
N ASN A 110 -18.08 -16.51 -18.18
CA ASN A 110 -18.17 -15.35 -19.09
C ASN A 110 -17.46 -14.11 -18.52
N TRP A 111 -16.29 -14.29 -17.92
CA TRP A 111 -15.47 -13.18 -17.40
C TRP A 111 -15.04 -12.19 -18.50
N GLU A 112 -14.94 -12.65 -19.76
CA GLU A 112 -14.68 -11.79 -20.93
C GLU A 112 -15.71 -10.63 -21.07
N TYR A 113 -16.94 -10.83 -20.60
CA TYR A 113 -18.00 -9.81 -20.69
C TYR A 113 -18.06 -8.85 -19.48
N SER A 114 -17.36 -9.15 -18.37
CA SER A 114 -17.29 -8.28 -17.18
C SER A 114 -16.02 -7.42 -17.11
N SER A 115 -15.15 -7.51 -18.12
CA SER A 115 -13.99 -6.62 -18.30
C SER A 115 -14.38 -5.18 -18.71
N MET A 116 -15.67 -4.92 -18.98
CA MET A 116 -16.17 -3.58 -19.26
C MET A 116 -16.20 -2.69 -18.00
N ASN A 117 -15.11 -1.96 -17.81
CA ASN A 117 -15.11 -0.57 -17.35
C ASN A 117 -15.65 -0.25 -15.94
N VAL A 118 -15.55 -1.14 -14.95
CA VAL A 118 -15.53 -0.66 -13.56
C VAL A 118 -14.13 -0.14 -13.23
N LYS A 119 -13.69 0.88 -13.97
CA LYS A 119 -12.61 1.76 -13.51
C LYS A 119 -13.16 2.47 -12.28
N GLY A 120 -12.92 1.91 -11.10
CA GLY A 120 -13.19 2.61 -9.86
C GLY A 120 -12.40 3.91 -9.92
N ASP A 121 -13.08 5.03 -10.16
CA ASP A 121 -12.44 6.33 -10.18
C ASP A 121 -11.93 6.63 -8.77
N LEU A 122 -10.61 6.60 -8.60
CA LEU A 122 -9.94 6.92 -7.35
C LEU A 122 -9.64 8.42 -7.23
N SER A 123 -10.04 9.23 -8.22
CA SER A 123 -9.87 10.69 -8.17
C SER A 123 -10.40 11.34 -6.89
N PRO A 124 -11.53 10.90 -6.28
CA PRO A 124 -12.02 11.52 -5.05
C PRO A 124 -11.07 11.31 -3.86
N LEU A 125 -10.20 10.29 -3.91
CA LEU A 125 -9.20 10.06 -2.87
C LEU A 125 -7.95 10.93 -3.03
N LEU A 126 -7.67 11.41 -4.24
CA LEU A 126 -6.45 12.18 -4.50
C LEU A 126 -6.42 13.45 -3.65
N GLY A 127 -7.53 14.19 -3.54
CA GLY A 127 -7.58 15.42 -2.73
C GLY A 127 -7.19 15.21 -1.27
N PRO A 128 -7.85 14.31 -0.51
CA PRO A 128 -7.46 14.02 0.86
C PRO A 128 -6.02 13.50 0.97
N ILE A 129 -5.60 12.60 0.08
CA ILE A 129 -4.27 12.00 0.13
C ILE A 129 -3.20 13.06 -0.13
N THR A 130 -3.39 13.95 -1.13
CA THR A 130 -2.42 14.98 -1.49
C THR A 130 -2.10 15.90 -0.32
N THR A 131 -3.09 16.24 0.51
CA THR A 131 -2.87 17.07 1.70
C THR A 131 -1.98 16.41 2.77
N ALA A 132 -1.91 15.08 2.77
CA ALA A 132 -1.21 14.32 3.80
C ALA A 132 0.10 13.66 3.30
N LEU A 133 0.42 13.76 2.01
CA LEU A 133 1.54 13.04 1.40
C LEU A 133 2.87 13.28 2.11
N HIS A 134 3.10 14.51 2.59
CA HIS A 134 4.33 14.90 3.28
C HIS A 134 4.58 14.14 4.59
N ASN A 135 3.55 13.51 5.17
CA ASN A 135 3.67 12.72 6.41
C ASN A 135 3.58 11.22 6.17
N ILE A 136 3.30 10.76 4.93
CA ILE A 136 3.19 9.32 4.65
C ILE A 136 4.58 8.70 4.69
N THR A 137 4.81 7.84 5.68
CA THR A 137 6.06 7.06 5.84
C THR A 137 5.94 5.66 5.29
N ARG A 138 4.71 5.11 5.25
CA ARG A 138 4.44 3.81 4.63
C ARG A 138 3.22 3.90 3.73
N LEU A 139 3.36 3.43 2.50
CA LEU A 139 2.28 3.33 1.53
C LEU A 139 2.12 1.88 1.08
N THR A 140 0.92 1.34 1.23
CA THR A 140 0.56 0.01 0.71
C THR A 140 -0.58 0.16 -0.27
N LEU A 141 -0.39 -0.31 -1.49
CA LEU A 141 -1.40 -0.40 -2.54
C LEU A 141 -1.61 -1.88 -2.86
N ASP A 142 -2.76 -2.45 -2.50
CA ASP A 142 -3.10 -3.86 -2.71
C ASP A 142 -4.28 -3.98 -3.68
N ASN A 143 -4.04 -4.52 -4.87
CA ASN A 143 -4.94 -4.57 -6.04
C ASN A 143 -5.47 -3.21 -6.49
N VAL A 144 -4.72 -2.14 -6.19
CA VAL A 144 -5.07 -0.78 -6.61
C VAL A 144 -4.42 -0.51 -7.98
N PRO A 145 -5.15 -0.02 -8.99
CA PRO A 145 -4.56 0.35 -10.27
C PRO A 145 -3.46 1.39 -10.07
N ILE A 146 -2.24 1.10 -10.54
CA ILE A 146 -1.09 1.98 -10.31
C ILE A 146 -1.20 3.31 -11.05
N SER A 147 -2.09 3.41 -12.04
CA SER A 147 -2.47 4.67 -12.67
C SER A 147 -2.94 5.73 -11.67
N PHE A 148 -3.39 5.32 -10.48
CA PHE A 148 -3.65 6.23 -9.36
C PHE A 148 -2.45 7.13 -9.02
N ALA A 149 -1.24 6.59 -9.07
CA ALA A 149 -0.02 7.33 -8.76
C ALA A 149 0.42 8.26 -9.90
N ARG A 150 -0.15 8.13 -11.11
CA ARG A 150 0.26 8.93 -12.28
C ARG A 150 -0.10 10.42 -12.14
N GLY A 151 -1.14 10.74 -11.37
CA GLY A 151 -1.52 12.12 -11.08
C GLY A 151 -0.64 12.79 -10.02
N LEU A 152 0.36 12.08 -9.48
CA LEU A 152 1.21 12.57 -8.41
C LEU A 152 2.57 13.03 -8.97
N HIS A 153 3.16 14.05 -8.35
CA HIS A 153 4.47 14.56 -8.73
C HIS A 153 5.58 13.66 -8.15
N SER A 154 6.77 13.70 -8.74
CA SER A 154 7.91 12.89 -8.26
C SER A 154 8.36 13.20 -6.83
N ASN A 155 8.09 14.42 -6.36
CA ASN A 155 8.39 14.88 -5.00
C ASN A 155 7.18 14.77 -4.06
N SER A 156 6.14 14.03 -4.45
CA SER A 156 4.91 13.93 -3.66
C SER A 156 5.15 13.34 -2.28
N PHE A 157 6.12 12.43 -2.11
CA PHE A 157 6.29 11.64 -0.90
C PHE A 157 7.67 11.84 -0.24
N PRO A 158 7.95 13.01 0.38
CA PRO A 158 9.27 13.31 0.94
C PRO A 158 9.66 12.40 2.11
N CYS A 159 8.69 11.92 2.90
CA CYS A 159 8.92 11.11 4.09
C CYS A 159 8.68 9.60 3.87
N LEU A 160 8.38 9.16 2.65
CA LEU A 160 8.02 7.77 2.40
C LEU A 160 9.23 6.86 2.54
N GLU A 161 9.21 5.98 3.55
CA GLU A 161 10.26 5.03 3.86
C GLU A 161 10.00 3.64 3.28
N ARG A 162 8.72 3.25 3.19
CA ARG A 162 8.29 1.92 2.76
C ARG A 162 7.17 1.98 1.74
N LEU A 163 7.38 1.33 0.61
CA LEU A 163 6.39 1.21 -0.46
C LEU A 163 6.07 -0.26 -0.69
N THR A 164 4.79 -0.61 -0.66
CA THR A 164 4.29 -1.94 -1.02
C THR A 164 3.26 -1.82 -2.12
N LEU A 165 3.53 -2.46 -3.26
CA LEU A 165 2.66 -2.54 -4.43
C LEU A 165 2.34 -4.02 -4.66
N GLN A 166 1.18 -4.47 -4.19
CA GLN A 166 0.75 -5.86 -4.35
C GLN A 166 -0.43 -5.98 -5.30
N ALA A 167 -0.39 -6.96 -6.20
CA ALA A 167 -1.47 -7.28 -7.11
C ALA A 167 -1.69 -8.80 -7.08
N ARG A 168 -2.95 -9.25 -7.14
CA ARG A 168 -3.32 -10.66 -6.97
C ARG A 168 -3.40 -11.37 -8.30
N SER A 169 -2.72 -12.52 -8.40
CA SER A 169 -2.76 -13.42 -9.55
C SER A 169 -4.17 -13.97 -9.75
N GLY A 170 -4.74 -13.80 -10.94
CA GLY A 170 -6.03 -14.36 -11.34
C GLY A 170 -7.19 -13.37 -11.45
N ASP A 171 -7.02 -12.12 -11.01
CA ASP A 171 -7.82 -11.05 -11.58
C ASP A 171 -7.13 -10.67 -12.90
N ASP A 172 -7.83 -10.81 -14.04
CA ASP A 172 -7.44 -10.13 -15.29
C ASP A 172 -7.48 -8.65 -15.01
N SER A 173 -6.41 -8.17 -14.38
CA SER A 173 -6.33 -6.83 -13.84
C SER A 173 -6.66 -5.89 -14.98
N PRO A 174 -7.52 -4.88 -14.73
CA PRO A 174 -8.03 -4.01 -15.77
C PRO A 174 -6.83 -3.50 -16.53
N GLN A 175 -6.72 -3.94 -17.80
CA GLN A 175 -5.56 -3.74 -18.67
C GLN A 175 -4.88 -2.47 -18.24
N VAL A 176 -3.69 -2.57 -17.63
CA VAL A 176 -2.88 -1.39 -17.30
C VAL A 176 -2.92 -0.60 -18.59
N THR A 177 -3.65 0.53 -18.56
CA THR A 177 -3.88 1.27 -19.78
C THR A 177 -2.49 1.51 -20.31
N ARG A 178 -2.22 1.02 -21.53
CA ARG A 178 -0.90 1.06 -22.18
C ARG A 178 -0.55 2.52 -22.36
N THR A 179 -0.14 3.15 -21.28
CA THR A 179 0.25 4.54 -21.24
C THR A 179 1.75 4.51 -21.37
N PRO A 180 2.30 5.21 -22.35
CA PRO A 180 3.72 5.14 -22.69
C PRO A 180 4.62 5.85 -21.66
N TYR A 181 4.09 6.25 -20.50
CA TYR A 181 4.80 7.07 -19.54
C TYR A 181 5.06 6.33 -18.24
N PRO A 182 6.31 6.37 -17.74
CA PRO A 182 6.68 5.79 -16.47
C PRO A 182 6.02 6.53 -15.31
N ILE A 183 5.86 5.85 -14.18
CA ILE A 183 5.29 6.42 -12.95
C ILE A 183 6.43 7.00 -12.13
N SER A 184 6.59 8.33 -12.22
CA SER A 184 7.65 9.08 -11.55
C SER A 184 7.33 9.47 -10.10
N ALA A 185 6.10 9.23 -9.62
CA ALA A 185 5.64 9.63 -8.29
C ALA A 185 6.54 9.16 -7.13
N PHE A 186 7.32 8.10 -7.34
CA PHE A 186 8.21 7.53 -6.34
C PHE A 186 9.69 7.82 -6.59
N GLU A 187 10.04 8.44 -7.73
CA GLU A 187 11.41 8.64 -8.21
C GLU A 187 12.27 9.43 -7.20
N ASN A 188 11.72 10.52 -6.66
CA ASN A 188 12.44 11.44 -5.79
C ASN A 188 11.97 11.34 -4.33
N CYS A 189 11.75 10.13 -3.82
CA CYS A 189 11.41 9.91 -2.41
C CYS A 189 12.69 9.76 -1.58
N PRO A 190 13.27 10.80 -0.95
CA PRO A 190 14.61 10.74 -0.34
C PRO A 190 14.70 9.81 0.87
N ALA A 191 13.56 9.52 1.52
CA ALA A 191 13.48 8.61 2.65
C ALA A 191 13.23 7.15 2.26
N LEU A 192 12.95 6.86 0.98
CA LEU A 192 12.52 5.52 0.56
C LEU A 192 13.67 4.53 0.68
N ARG A 193 13.51 3.51 1.53
CA ARG A 193 14.52 2.49 1.80
C ARG A 193 14.03 1.08 1.50
N ARG A 194 12.72 0.85 1.55
CA ARG A 194 12.14 -0.49 1.43
C ARG A 194 11.03 -0.50 0.38
N VAL A 195 11.16 -1.39 -0.58
CA VAL A 195 10.21 -1.52 -1.68
C VAL A 195 9.79 -2.98 -1.79
N ALA A 196 8.49 -3.23 -1.84
CA ALA A 196 7.92 -4.53 -2.15
C ALA A 196 6.99 -4.37 -3.36
N VAL A 197 7.22 -5.11 -4.44
CA VAL A 197 6.45 -4.99 -5.69
C VAL A 197 6.08 -6.37 -6.23
N SER A 198 4.82 -6.50 -6.64
CA SER A 198 4.30 -7.66 -7.37
C SER A 198 4.55 -7.53 -8.88
N SER A 199 4.81 -8.64 -9.54
CA SER A 199 5.11 -8.67 -10.98
C SER A 199 4.04 -8.07 -11.88
N GLN A 200 2.78 -8.05 -11.45
CA GLN A 200 1.69 -7.56 -12.30
C GLN A 200 1.73 -6.06 -12.53
N TYR A 201 2.36 -5.30 -11.62
CA TYR A 201 2.61 -3.88 -11.84
C TYR A 201 3.66 -3.61 -12.92
N LEU A 202 4.26 -4.67 -13.46
CA LEU A 202 5.35 -4.63 -14.42
C LEU A 202 5.00 -5.38 -15.72
N SER A 203 4.08 -6.36 -15.67
CA SER A 203 3.78 -7.29 -16.77
C SER A 203 2.99 -6.70 -17.96
N GLY A 204 2.76 -5.39 -18.00
CA GLY A 204 1.92 -4.74 -19.02
C GLY A 204 2.68 -4.17 -20.23
N PHE A 205 4.00 -4.12 -20.19
CA PHE A 205 4.80 -3.34 -21.14
C PHE A 205 5.85 -4.18 -21.85
N ARG A 206 6.16 -3.79 -23.10
CA ARG A 206 7.24 -4.40 -23.87
C ARG A 206 8.54 -4.31 -23.06
N GLU A 207 9.44 -5.24 -23.31
CA GLU A 207 10.67 -5.56 -22.53
C GLU A 207 11.62 -4.40 -22.21
N HIS A 208 11.33 -3.13 -22.53
CA HIS A 208 12.29 -2.04 -22.58
C HIS A 208 11.92 -0.78 -21.75
N GLU A 209 10.75 -0.70 -21.11
CA GLU A 209 10.35 0.51 -20.36
C GLU A 209 10.10 0.21 -18.87
N GLU A 210 10.84 0.90 -17.99
CA GLU A 210 10.60 0.87 -16.55
C GLU A 210 9.26 1.54 -16.24
N THR A 211 8.31 0.79 -15.66
CA THR A 211 6.97 1.31 -15.41
C THR A 211 6.91 2.20 -14.17
N ILE A 212 7.85 2.03 -13.24
CA ILE A 212 7.90 2.73 -11.96
C ILE A 212 9.34 3.16 -11.74
N LEU A 213 9.55 4.47 -11.66
CA LEU A 213 10.85 5.02 -11.34
C LEU A 213 11.04 5.01 -9.83
N LEU A 214 12.17 4.47 -9.37
CA LEU A 214 12.51 4.33 -7.97
C LEU A 214 13.90 4.94 -7.69
N PRO A 215 14.15 5.45 -6.47
CA PRO A 215 15.44 5.99 -6.06
C PRO A 215 16.39 4.85 -5.70
N TRP A 216 16.77 4.05 -6.69
CA TRP A 216 17.54 2.82 -6.53
C TRP A 216 18.79 2.93 -5.64
N PRO A 217 19.65 3.98 -5.76
CA PRO A 217 20.89 4.05 -5.00
C PRO A 217 20.71 4.01 -3.47
N GLN A 218 19.56 4.42 -2.95
CA GLN A 218 19.28 4.47 -1.51
C GLN A 218 18.40 3.30 -1.02
N LEU A 219 17.92 2.43 -1.91
CA LEU A 219 17.14 1.27 -1.50
C LEU A 219 18.02 0.29 -0.74
N THR A 220 17.50 -0.18 0.39
CA THR A 220 18.16 -1.17 1.27
C THR A 220 17.46 -2.51 1.22
N HIS A 221 16.16 -2.54 0.99
CA HIS A 221 15.36 -3.76 0.92
C HIS A 221 14.49 -3.73 -0.32
N VAL A 222 14.64 -4.73 -1.18
CA VAL A 222 13.80 -4.93 -2.36
C VAL A 222 13.19 -6.32 -2.28
N LEU A 223 11.87 -6.37 -2.25
CA LEU A 223 11.09 -7.59 -2.26
C LEU A 223 10.29 -7.64 -3.55
N TYR A 224 10.43 -8.73 -4.25
CA TYR A 224 9.67 -9.02 -5.45
C TYR A 224 8.79 -10.23 -5.19
N SER A 225 7.48 -10.06 -5.29
CA SER A 225 6.55 -11.17 -5.27
C SER A 225 6.12 -11.49 -6.70
N ASP A 226 5.93 -12.76 -7.01
CA ASP A 226 5.44 -13.28 -8.29
C ASP A 226 6.49 -13.38 -9.41
N LYS A 227 6.05 -13.71 -10.63
CA LYS A 227 6.89 -14.05 -11.79
C LYS A 227 7.80 -12.89 -12.20
N PHE A 228 9.10 -13.01 -11.91
CA PHE A 228 10.09 -11.97 -12.18
C PHE A 228 10.49 -11.88 -13.66
N SER A 229 10.38 -10.68 -14.25
CA SER A 229 11.09 -10.34 -15.49
C SER A 229 12.38 -9.59 -15.13
N PRO A 230 13.55 -10.17 -15.43
CA PRO A 230 14.84 -9.65 -14.95
C PRO A 230 15.20 -8.31 -15.56
N PHE A 231 14.86 -8.10 -16.83
CA PHE A 231 15.36 -6.98 -17.62
C PHE A 231 14.99 -5.61 -17.03
N VAL A 232 13.82 -5.49 -16.40
CA VAL A 232 13.33 -4.23 -15.83
C VAL A 232 14.11 -3.86 -14.56
N TRP A 233 14.46 -4.85 -13.73
CA TRP A 233 15.07 -4.58 -12.41
C TRP A 233 16.59 -4.62 -12.46
N LEU A 234 17.20 -5.32 -13.42
CA LEU A 234 18.66 -5.42 -13.51
C LEU A 234 19.34 -4.05 -13.62
N LYS A 235 18.77 -3.10 -14.37
CA LYS A 235 19.31 -1.73 -14.47
C LYS A 235 19.30 -1.00 -13.12
N GLY A 236 18.18 -1.07 -12.42
CA GLY A 236 18.03 -0.47 -11.10
C GLY A 236 18.90 -1.14 -10.03
N LEU A 237 18.97 -2.48 -10.05
CA LEU A 237 19.80 -3.26 -9.15
C LEU A 237 21.29 -2.96 -9.36
N ALA A 238 21.73 -2.74 -10.60
CA ALA A 238 23.11 -2.38 -10.91
C ALA A 238 23.55 -1.05 -10.26
N VAL A 239 22.61 -0.15 -9.95
CA VAL A 239 22.89 1.13 -9.28
C VAL A 239 22.47 1.16 -7.80
N ALA A 240 21.91 0.06 -7.27
CA ALA A 240 21.43 -0.04 -5.89
C ALA A 240 22.58 -0.29 -4.89
N SER A 241 23.45 0.70 -4.72
CA SER A 241 24.68 0.59 -3.91
C SER A 241 24.45 0.34 -2.42
N ASN A 242 23.28 0.66 -1.89
CA ASN A 242 22.90 0.45 -0.48
C ASN A 242 22.08 -0.82 -0.23
N LEU A 243 21.92 -1.70 -1.23
CA LEU A 243 21.06 -2.87 -1.12
C LEU A 243 21.61 -3.87 -0.08
N GLN A 244 20.82 -4.12 0.96
CA GLN A 244 21.14 -5.02 2.07
C GLN A 244 20.33 -6.31 2.01
N TYR A 245 19.14 -6.27 1.45
CA TYR A 245 18.22 -7.39 1.35
C TYR A 245 17.55 -7.40 -0.02
N LEU A 246 17.63 -8.54 -0.69
CA LEU A 246 16.96 -8.80 -1.96
C LEU A 246 16.24 -10.14 -1.86
N SER A 247 14.93 -10.11 -2.11
CA SER A 247 14.09 -11.30 -2.21
C SER A 247 13.47 -11.31 -3.59
N LEU A 248 13.83 -12.30 -4.40
CA LEU A 248 13.30 -12.51 -5.74
C LEU A 248 12.64 -13.88 -5.80
N VAL A 249 11.42 -13.93 -6.34
CA VAL A 249 10.70 -15.17 -6.60
C VAL A 249 10.78 -15.45 -8.10
N TRP A 250 11.33 -16.59 -8.47
CA TRP A 250 11.62 -16.98 -9.86
C TRP A 250 10.70 -18.14 -10.25
N HIS A 251 10.41 -18.26 -11.54
CA HIS A 251 9.75 -19.44 -12.10
C HIS A 251 10.80 -20.42 -12.63
N GLU A 252 10.49 -21.72 -12.69
CA GLU A 252 11.44 -22.78 -13.04
C GLU A 252 12.03 -22.66 -14.46
N ASP A 253 11.38 -21.94 -15.38
CA ASP A 253 11.85 -21.78 -16.77
C ASP A 253 13.01 -20.78 -16.94
N PHE A 254 13.57 -20.29 -15.84
CA PHE A 254 14.55 -19.21 -15.85
C PHE A 254 15.97 -19.66 -16.23
N ASP A 255 16.29 -20.94 -16.01
CA ASP A 255 17.64 -21.48 -16.22
C ASP A 255 18.10 -21.38 -17.70
N GLU A 256 17.15 -21.28 -18.64
CA GLU A 256 17.45 -21.14 -20.08
C GLU A 256 17.92 -19.72 -20.47
N TRP A 257 17.63 -18.70 -19.65
CA TRP A 257 17.84 -17.28 -20.00
C TRP A 257 19.11 -16.65 -19.40
N LEU A 258 19.86 -17.39 -18.57
CA LEU A 258 21.02 -16.88 -17.82
C LEU A 258 22.42 -17.39 -18.24
N PRO A 259 22.72 -17.82 -19.48
CA PRO A 259 24.13 -18.10 -19.80
C PRO A 259 24.93 -16.78 -19.83
N GLY A 260 25.70 -16.50 -18.78
CA GLY A 260 26.75 -15.46 -18.78
C GLY A 260 26.58 -14.27 -17.82
N LEU A 261 25.54 -14.22 -16.97
CA LEU A 261 25.43 -13.21 -15.91
C LEU A 261 26.11 -13.71 -14.62
N GLU A 262 27.42 -13.50 -14.51
CA GLU A 262 28.14 -13.60 -13.23
C GLU A 262 27.74 -12.43 -12.32
N LEU A 263 26.51 -12.46 -11.80
CA LEU A 263 26.15 -11.61 -10.68
C LEU A 263 26.85 -12.17 -9.45
N TYR A 264 27.96 -11.55 -9.02
CA TYR A 264 28.52 -11.79 -7.69
C TYR A 264 27.47 -11.32 -6.66
N PRO A 265 26.72 -12.23 -6.04
CA PRO A 265 25.60 -11.80 -5.23
C PRO A 265 26.15 -11.11 -3.97
N PRO A 266 25.65 -9.92 -3.59
CA PRO A 266 25.90 -9.38 -2.25
C PRO A 266 25.56 -10.45 -1.19
N ARG A 267 26.30 -10.46 -0.08
CA ARG A 267 26.31 -11.55 0.93
C ARG A 267 24.97 -11.89 1.59
N ASN A 268 23.88 -11.16 1.30
CA ASN A 268 22.56 -11.27 1.94
C ASN A 268 21.40 -11.45 0.94
N ILE A 269 21.61 -12.17 -0.17
CA ILE A 269 20.50 -12.54 -1.06
C ILE A 269 19.84 -13.82 -0.54
N VAL A 270 18.56 -13.73 -0.21
CA VAL A 270 17.74 -14.90 0.11
C VAL A 270 17.06 -15.36 -1.16
N TRP A 271 17.50 -16.51 -1.66
CA TRP A 271 16.86 -17.21 -2.77
C TRP A 271 15.78 -18.12 -2.20
N SER A 272 14.51 -17.88 -2.54
CA SER A 272 13.42 -18.80 -2.23
C SER A 272 12.88 -19.39 -3.53
N HIS A 273 13.09 -20.69 -3.71
CA HIS A 273 12.43 -21.44 -4.77
C HIS A 273 10.94 -21.57 -4.43
N TYR A 274 10.08 -21.12 -5.35
CA TYR A 274 8.65 -21.34 -5.26
C TYR A 274 8.32 -22.61 -6.03
N THR A 275 8.03 -23.69 -5.31
CA THR A 275 7.43 -24.90 -5.87
C THR A 275 5.91 -24.78 -5.70
N PRO A 276 5.11 -24.82 -6.80
CA PRO A 276 3.67 -24.57 -6.77
C PRO A 276 2.85 -25.59 -5.98
#